data_AF-A0A2V2QHL1-F1
#
_entry.id   AF-A0A2V2QHL1-F1
#
_cell.length_a   1.000
_cell.length_b   1.000
_cell.length_c   1.000
_cell.angle_alpha   90.00
_cell.angle_beta   90.00
_cell.angle_gamma   90.00
#
_symmetry.space_group_name_H-M   'P 1'
#
loop_
_entity.id
_entity.type
_entity.pdbx_description
1 polymer ?
#
loop_
_entity_poly.entity_id
_entity_poly.type
_entity_poly.pdbx_seq_one_letter_code
_entity_poly.pdbx_strand_id
1 'polypeptide(L)'
;VRAALARVLAGAGSTASRPLRAELLEVLLEFEGTTGRDPDVLDALLRAAADGAHGRPEIRTRALVHRTGMLLVRTPEGAARFDRSLVELARDVPGFAALVLRWLSDAPQEWAAVVGPSARHTVEASETSRRAMPMPMQAAGREHGSLRPA
;
A
#
# COMPACT_ATOMS: atom_id res chain seq x y z
N VAL A 1 -6.17 -19.32 7.35
CA VAL A 1 -5.12 -19.76 6.38
C VAL A 1 -5.06 -18.88 5.14
N ARG A 2 -6.18 -18.61 4.43
CA ARG A 2 -6.17 -17.81 3.19
C ARG A 2 -5.52 -16.42 3.33
N ALA A 3 -5.75 -15.71 4.43
CA ALA A 3 -5.10 -14.41 4.66
C ALA A 3 -3.56 -14.53 4.80
N ALA A 4 -3.07 -15.64 5.35
CA ALA A 4 -1.63 -15.91 5.36
C ALA A 4 -1.10 -16.20 3.95
N LEU A 5 -1.85 -16.96 3.15
CA LEU A 5 -1.51 -17.20 1.74
C LEU A 5 -1.53 -15.91 0.92
N ALA A 6 -2.50 -15.02 1.13
CA ALA A 6 -2.55 -13.71 0.47
C ALA A 6 -1.23 -12.93 0.60
N ARG A 7 -0.68 -12.84 1.82
CA ARG A 7 0.63 -12.20 2.05
C ARG A 7 1.75 -12.91 1.28
N VAL A 8 1.74 -14.24 1.31
CA VAL A 8 2.72 -15.07 0.59
C VAL A 8 2.57 -14.98 -0.91
N LEU A 9 1.40 -14.70 -1.49
CA LEU A 9 1.23 -14.58 -2.94
C LEU A 9 1.48 -13.15 -3.42
N ALA A 10 1.07 -12.15 -2.65
CA ALA A 10 1.23 -10.73 -2.97
C ALA A 10 2.58 -10.11 -2.55
N GLY A 11 3.41 -10.78 -1.73
CA GLY A 11 4.77 -10.28 -1.44
C GLY A 11 5.70 -10.28 -2.67
N ALA A 12 6.95 -9.86 -2.51
CA ALA A 12 7.90 -9.72 -3.62
C ALA A 12 8.29 -11.06 -4.30
N GLY A 13 8.52 -12.12 -3.52
CA GLY A 13 8.98 -13.43 -4.00
C GLY A 13 10.35 -13.42 -4.69
N SER A 14 10.92 -14.61 -4.92
CA SER A 14 12.12 -14.78 -5.76
C SER A 14 11.75 -14.75 -7.24
N THR A 15 12.71 -14.49 -8.12
CA THR A 15 12.51 -14.52 -9.59
C THR A 15 11.86 -15.81 -10.07
N ALA A 16 12.28 -16.97 -9.52
CA ALA A 16 11.73 -18.27 -9.88
C ALA A 16 10.26 -18.45 -9.44
N SER A 17 9.88 -17.90 -8.27
CA SER A 17 8.52 -18.06 -7.72
C SER A 17 7.49 -17.07 -8.27
N ARG A 18 7.93 -15.97 -8.89
CA ARG A 18 7.05 -14.87 -9.31
C ARG A 18 5.94 -15.28 -10.27
N PRO A 19 6.17 -16.10 -11.32
CA PRO A 19 5.09 -16.51 -12.23
C PRO A 19 3.99 -17.30 -11.50
N LEU A 20 4.37 -18.36 -10.78
CA LEU A 20 3.42 -19.18 -10.04
C LEU A 20 2.65 -18.38 -8.97
N ARG A 21 3.32 -17.47 -8.26
CA ARG A 21 2.65 -16.63 -7.25
C ARG A 21 1.64 -15.67 -7.89
N ALA A 22 1.90 -15.19 -9.11
CA ALA A 22 0.94 -14.37 -9.84
C ALA A 22 -0.29 -15.19 -10.28
N GLU A 23 -0.10 -16.39 -10.81
CA GLU A 23 -1.20 -17.29 -11.19
C GLU A 23 -2.07 -17.66 -9.98
N LEU A 24 -1.46 -18.05 -8.87
CA LEU A 24 -2.18 -18.39 -7.64
C LEU A 24 -2.87 -17.17 -7.01
N LEU A 25 -2.30 -15.98 -7.17
CA LEU A 25 -2.94 -14.74 -6.73
C LEU A 25 -4.22 -14.47 -7.52
N GLU A 26 -4.21 -14.71 -8.84
CA GLU A 26 -5.40 -14.58 -9.68
C GLU A 26 -6.49 -15.57 -9.25
N VAL A 27 -6.13 -16.83 -9.01
CA VAL A 27 -7.04 -17.86 -8.47
C VAL A 27 -7.63 -17.43 -7.12
N LEU A 28 -6.81 -16.88 -6.22
CA LEU A 28 -7.28 -16.39 -4.93
C LEU A 28 -8.26 -15.21 -5.09
N LEU A 29 -7.96 -14.25 -5.96
CA LEU A 29 -8.83 -13.09 -6.22
C LEU A 29 -10.17 -13.51 -6.83
N GLU A 30 -10.17 -14.48 -7.74
CA GLU A 30 -11.39 -15.06 -8.31
C GLU A 30 -12.22 -15.80 -7.25
N PHE A 31 -11.57 -16.61 -6.42
CA PHE A 31 -12.23 -17.31 -5.32
C PHE A 31 -12.86 -16.35 -4.31
N GLU A 32 -12.13 -15.32 -3.87
CA GLU A 32 -12.66 -14.31 -2.94
C GLU A 32 -13.76 -13.46 -3.58
N GLY A 33 -13.72 -13.24 -4.89
CA GLY A 33 -14.75 -12.52 -5.63
C GLY A 33 -16.06 -13.29 -5.82
N THR A 34 -16.04 -14.62 -5.78
CA THR A 34 -17.23 -15.46 -6.03
C THR A 34 -17.77 -16.08 -4.76
N THR A 35 -16.88 -16.69 -3.98
CA THR A 35 -17.24 -17.64 -2.91
C THR A 35 -16.75 -17.17 -1.54
N GLY A 36 -15.45 -16.82 -1.43
CA GLY A 36 -14.81 -16.57 -0.13
C GLY A 36 -15.30 -15.30 0.56
N ARG A 37 -15.28 -14.17 -0.16
CA ARG A 37 -15.70 -12.83 0.30
C ARG A 37 -15.11 -12.45 1.67
N ASP A 38 -13.91 -12.91 1.96
CA ASP A 38 -13.28 -12.73 3.27
C ASP A 38 -12.53 -11.37 3.33
N PRO A 39 -13.02 -10.39 4.10
CA PRO A 39 -12.41 -9.06 4.15
C PRO A 39 -11.00 -9.08 4.74
N ASP A 40 -10.64 -10.07 5.57
CA ASP A 40 -9.29 -10.18 6.13
C ASP A 40 -8.28 -10.65 5.07
N VAL A 41 -8.72 -11.47 4.11
CA VAL A 41 -7.89 -11.87 2.97
C VAL A 41 -7.62 -10.67 2.07
N LEU A 42 -8.66 -9.88 1.77
CA LEU A 42 -8.55 -8.68 0.93
C LEU A 42 -7.68 -7.61 1.59
N ASP A 43 -7.83 -7.38 2.88
CA ASP A 43 -6.99 -6.47 3.64
C ASP A 43 -5.51 -6.94 3.69
N ALA A 44 -5.28 -8.25 3.82
CA ALA A 44 -3.94 -8.83 3.73
C ALA A 44 -3.31 -8.63 2.33
N LEU A 45 -4.10 -8.72 1.26
CA LEU A 45 -3.64 -8.41 -0.10
C LEU A 45 -3.28 -6.94 -0.27
N LEU A 46 -4.10 -6.03 0.27
CA LEU A 46 -3.84 -4.59 0.22
C LEU A 46 -2.53 -4.23 0.91
N ARG A 47 -2.31 -4.73 2.14
CA ARG A 47 -1.06 -4.50 2.88
C ARG A 47 0.15 -5.06 2.11
N ALA A 48 0.06 -6.29 1.64
CA ALA A 48 1.15 -6.90 0.87
C ALA A 48 1.45 -6.17 -0.45
N ALA A 49 0.43 -5.58 -1.10
CA ALA A 49 0.62 -4.74 -2.29
C ALA A 49 1.41 -3.48 -1.96
N ALA A 50 1.06 -2.79 -0.87
CA ALA A 50 1.75 -1.58 -0.42
C ALA A 50 3.19 -1.89 0.01
N ASP A 51 3.40 -2.90 0.86
CA ASP A 51 4.74 -3.32 1.32
C ASP A 51 5.64 -3.71 0.14
N GLY A 52 5.06 -4.35 -0.87
CA GLY A 52 5.76 -4.78 -2.09
C GLY A 52 5.97 -3.69 -3.13
N ALA A 53 5.45 -2.47 -2.93
CA ALA A 53 5.38 -1.45 -3.98
C ALA A 53 6.75 -1.04 -4.54
N HIS A 54 7.80 -1.07 -3.73
CA HIS A 54 9.17 -0.73 -4.16
C HIS A 54 9.83 -1.83 -5.01
N GLY A 55 9.43 -3.08 -4.82
CA GLY A 55 10.00 -4.24 -5.52
C GLY A 55 9.16 -4.76 -6.69
N ARG A 56 8.01 -4.13 -6.94
CA ARG A 56 7.02 -4.54 -7.94
C ARG A 56 6.79 -3.39 -8.94
N PRO A 57 6.60 -3.68 -10.24
CA PRO A 57 6.19 -2.67 -11.20
C PRO A 57 4.92 -1.94 -10.74
N GLU A 58 4.92 -0.61 -10.79
CA GLU A 58 3.82 0.24 -10.31
C GLU A 58 2.45 -0.20 -10.88
N ILE A 59 2.39 -0.53 -12.17
CA ILE A 59 1.16 -0.99 -12.83
C ILE A 59 0.56 -2.25 -12.18
N ARG A 60 1.41 -3.17 -11.69
CA ARG A 60 0.97 -4.38 -10.99
C ARG A 60 0.56 -4.09 -9.55
N THR A 61 1.18 -3.11 -8.90
CA THR A 61 0.77 -2.63 -7.57
C THR A 61 -0.60 -1.97 -7.67
N ARG A 62 -0.77 -1.04 -8.62
CA ARG A 62 -2.01 -0.33 -8.96
C ARG A 62 -3.16 -1.31 -9.20
N ALA A 63 -2.94 -2.30 -10.08
CA ALA A 63 -3.95 -3.30 -10.42
C ALA A 63 -4.40 -4.14 -9.21
N LEU A 64 -3.45 -4.57 -8.36
CA LEU A 64 -3.78 -5.34 -7.15
C LEU A 64 -4.58 -4.49 -6.15
N VAL A 65 -4.13 -3.27 -5.85
CA VAL A 65 -4.84 -2.35 -4.94
C VAL A 65 -6.26 -2.08 -5.47
N HIS A 66 -6.40 -1.77 -6.75
CA HIS A 66 -7.70 -1.48 -7.35
C HIS A 66 -8.63 -2.69 -7.31
N ARG A 67 -8.15 -3.89 -7.68
CA ARG A 67 -8.97 -5.11 -7.67
C ARG A 67 -9.39 -5.52 -6.26
N THR A 68 -8.50 -5.38 -5.28
CA THR A 68 -8.83 -5.58 -3.87
C THR A 68 -9.89 -4.57 -3.40
N GLY A 69 -9.76 -3.29 -3.79
CA GLY A 69 -10.77 -2.26 -3.53
C GLY A 69 -12.13 -2.61 -4.12
N MET A 70 -12.18 -2.98 -5.40
CA MET A 70 -13.41 -3.40 -6.10
C MET A 70 -14.12 -4.60 -5.45
N LEU A 71 -13.38 -5.48 -4.78
CA LEU A 71 -13.96 -6.59 -4.03
C LEU A 71 -14.50 -6.13 -2.67
N LEU A 72 -13.79 -5.25 -1.97
CA LEU A 72 -14.18 -4.72 -0.66
C LEU A 72 -15.39 -3.79 -0.75
N VAL A 73 -15.47 -2.91 -1.75
CA VAL A 73 -16.57 -1.92 -1.86
C VAL A 73 -17.94 -2.53 -2.20
N ARG A 74 -18.01 -3.86 -2.38
CA ARG A 74 -19.28 -4.58 -2.54
C ARG A 74 -20.14 -4.55 -1.28
N THR A 75 -19.57 -4.17 -0.13
CA THR A 75 -20.32 -3.89 1.10
C THR A 75 -19.88 -2.55 1.70
N PRO A 76 -20.76 -1.84 2.41
CA PRO A 76 -20.40 -0.61 3.11
C PRO A 76 -19.26 -0.81 4.13
N GLU A 77 -19.27 -1.92 4.87
CA GLU A 77 -18.23 -2.25 5.84
C GLU A 77 -16.88 -2.49 5.16
N GLY A 78 -16.89 -3.14 3.98
CA GLY A 78 -15.70 -3.37 3.19
C GLY A 78 -15.14 -2.08 2.60
N ALA A 79 -16.00 -1.16 2.12
CA ALA A 79 -15.59 0.17 1.67
C ALA A 79 -14.93 0.97 2.80
N ALA A 80 -15.55 1.02 3.98
CA ALA A 80 -14.98 1.68 5.15
C ALA A 80 -13.64 1.07 5.59
N ARG A 81 -13.51 -0.26 5.47
CA ARG A 81 -12.25 -0.96 5.75
C ARG A 81 -11.17 -0.62 4.72
N PHE A 82 -11.51 -0.62 3.44
CA PHE A 82 -10.57 -0.27 2.37
C PHE A 82 -10.01 1.14 2.55
N ASP A 83 -10.90 2.13 2.78
CA ASP A 83 -10.52 3.52 3.02
C ASP A 83 -9.57 3.65 4.22
N ARG A 84 -9.91 2.98 5.34
CA ARG A 84 -9.08 3.00 6.54
C ARG A 84 -7.69 2.40 6.29
N SER A 85 -7.62 1.20 5.73
CA SER A 85 -6.35 0.52 5.44
C SER A 85 -5.52 1.30 4.43
N LEU A 86 -6.13 1.92 3.43
CA LEU A 86 -5.42 2.76 2.45
C LEU A 86 -4.78 3.98 3.11
N VAL A 87 -5.49 4.63 4.04
CA VAL A 87 -4.98 5.76 4.83
C VAL A 87 -3.84 5.34 5.77
N GLU A 88 -3.98 4.20 6.45
CA GLU A 88 -2.92 3.64 7.31
C GLU A 88 -1.66 3.38 6.48
N LEU A 89 -1.78 2.67 5.36
CA LEU A 89 -0.65 2.37 4.48
C LEU A 89 -0.03 3.61 3.85
N ALA A 90 -0.84 4.62 3.51
CA ALA A 90 -0.37 5.89 3.01
C ALA A 90 0.56 6.61 4.02
N ARG A 91 0.32 6.42 5.32
CA ARG A 91 1.13 6.98 6.41
C ARG A 91 2.35 6.12 6.71
N ASP A 92 2.18 4.81 6.74
CA ASP A 92 3.18 3.89 7.27
C ASP A 92 4.18 3.40 6.21
N VAL A 93 3.78 3.34 4.94
CA VAL A 93 4.62 2.84 3.85
C VAL A 93 5.21 4.03 3.07
N PRO A 94 6.55 4.23 3.09
CA PRO A 94 7.20 5.31 2.35
C PRO A 94 6.83 5.28 0.86
N GLY A 95 6.55 6.45 0.27
CA GLY A 95 6.24 6.58 -1.15
C GLY A 95 4.88 6.01 -1.60
N PHE A 96 4.17 5.26 -0.76
CA PHE A 96 2.88 4.66 -1.13
C PHE A 96 1.79 5.72 -1.32
N ALA A 97 1.74 6.76 -0.48
CA ALA A 97 0.76 7.82 -0.66
C ALA A 97 1.03 8.64 -1.92
N ALA A 98 2.29 8.89 -2.29
CA ALA A 98 2.64 9.49 -3.59
C ALA A 98 2.19 8.63 -4.79
N LEU A 99 2.23 7.29 -4.68
CA LEU A 99 1.68 6.39 -5.70
C LEU A 99 0.15 6.54 -5.80
N VAL A 100 -0.54 6.46 -4.67
CA VAL A 100 -2.00 6.56 -4.61
C VAL A 100 -2.49 7.90 -5.16
N LEU A 101 -1.84 9.01 -4.80
CA LEU A 101 -2.19 10.33 -5.34
C LEU A 101 -2.03 10.41 -6.85
N ARG A 102 -0.97 9.83 -7.42
CA ARG A 102 -0.82 9.77 -8.88
C ARG A 102 -1.96 8.99 -9.52
N TRP A 103 -2.30 7.81 -8.99
CA TRP A 103 -3.40 7.02 -9.56
C TRP A 103 -4.75 7.75 -9.48
N LEU A 104 -5.00 8.45 -8.37
CA LEU A 104 -6.18 9.30 -8.19
C LEU A 104 -6.23 10.45 -9.19
N SER A 105 -5.08 11.05 -9.53
CA SER A 105 -4.98 12.12 -10.53
C SER A 105 -5.08 11.60 -11.97
N ASP A 106 -4.47 10.45 -12.27
CA ASP A 106 -4.40 9.87 -13.61
C ASP A 106 -5.75 9.29 -14.06
N ALA A 107 -6.54 8.73 -13.14
CA ALA A 107 -7.83 8.09 -13.44
C ALA A 107 -8.89 8.36 -12.36
N PRO A 108 -9.33 9.63 -12.17
CA PRO A 108 -10.14 10.01 -11.02
C PRO A 108 -11.49 9.30 -10.96
N GLN A 109 -12.11 9.01 -12.11
CA GLN A 109 -13.39 8.30 -12.21
C GLN A 109 -13.25 6.82 -11.84
N GLU A 110 -12.17 6.17 -12.28
CA GLU A 110 -11.87 4.77 -11.93
C GLU A 110 -11.74 4.64 -10.41
N TRP A 111 -10.96 5.50 -9.79
CA TRP A 111 -10.72 5.45 -8.35
C TRP A 111 -11.86 6.02 -7.51
N ALA A 112 -12.85 6.72 -8.10
CA ALA A 112 -14.04 7.22 -7.39
C ALA A 112 -15.01 6.11 -7.03
N ALA A 113 -14.97 5.01 -7.77
CA ALA A 113 -15.74 3.81 -7.45
C ALA A 113 -15.21 3.08 -6.21
N VAL A 114 -13.94 3.28 -5.83
CA VAL A 114 -13.27 2.49 -4.79
C VAL A 114 -12.74 3.26 -3.59
N VAL A 115 -12.40 4.54 -3.73
CA VAL A 115 -11.83 5.35 -2.63
C VAL A 115 -12.77 6.49 -2.29
N GLY A 116 -13.22 6.53 -1.03
CA GLY A 116 -14.09 7.58 -0.52
C GLY A 116 -13.42 8.96 -0.48
N PRO A 117 -14.17 10.07 -0.64
CA PRO A 117 -13.60 11.43 -0.63
C PRO A 117 -12.75 11.74 0.60
N SER A 118 -13.19 11.31 1.79
CA SER A 118 -12.48 11.52 3.06
C SER A 118 -11.11 10.82 3.10
N ALA A 119 -11.03 9.61 2.55
CA ALA A 119 -9.76 8.88 2.47
C ALA A 119 -8.78 9.59 1.52
N ARG A 120 -9.26 10.08 0.37
CA ARG A 120 -8.45 10.86 -0.59
C ARG A 120 -7.82 12.08 0.07
N HIS A 121 -8.63 12.90 0.75
CA HIS A 121 -8.14 14.07 1.47
C HIS A 121 -7.13 13.72 2.56
N THR A 122 -7.33 12.59 3.25
CA THR A 122 -6.41 12.15 4.30
C THR A 122 -5.07 11.68 3.74
N VAL A 123 -5.07 10.99 2.60
CA VAL A 123 -3.85 10.59 1.88
C VAL A 123 -3.09 11.82 1.39
N GLU A 124 -3.80 12.81 0.82
CA GLU A 124 -3.22 14.08 0.37
C GLU A 124 -2.58 14.87 1.52
N ALA A 125 -3.27 14.98 2.67
CA ALA A 125 -2.75 15.64 3.86
C ALA A 125 -1.51 14.92 4.42
N SER A 126 -1.47 13.59 4.34
CA SER A 126 -0.33 12.78 4.81
C SER A 126 0.91 13.02 3.94
N GLU A 127 0.75 13.08 2.61
CA GLU A 127 1.84 13.41 1.69
C GLU A 127 2.32 14.85 1.83
N THR A 128 1.40 15.79 1.98
CA THR A 128 1.73 17.20 2.23
C THR A 128 2.55 17.36 3.50
N SER A 129 2.12 16.71 4.59
CA SER A 129 2.84 16.71 5.86
C SER A 129 4.24 16.10 5.71
N ARG A 130 4.35 14.96 5.00
CA ARG A 130 5.64 14.30 4.74
C ARG A 130 6.61 15.17 3.95
N ARG A 131 6.13 15.93 2.96
CA ARG A 131 6.95 16.89 2.18
C ARG A 131 7.34 18.12 3.00
N ALA A 132 6.48 18.57 3.91
CA ALA A 132 6.71 19.74 4.75
C ALA A 132 7.68 19.48 5.91
N MET A 133 7.91 18.23 6.31
CA MET A 133 8.90 17.87 7.33
C MET A 133 10.32 17.82 6.71
N PRO A 134 11.19 18.81 6.95
CA PRO A 134 12.60 18.68 6.55
C PRO A 134 13.23 17.52 7.33
N MET A 135 13.91 16.63 6.61
CA MET A 135 14.72 15.56 7.22
C MET A 135 15.61 16.16 8.31
N PRO A 136 15.63 15.62 9.54
CA PRO A 136 16.57 16.08 10.56
C PRO A 136 17.98 15.79 10.02
N MET A 137 18.65 16.84 9.58
CA MET A 137 20.05 16.82 9.22
C MET A 137 20.78 16.39 10.48
N GLN A 138 21.33 15.17 10.51
CA GLN A 138 22.18 14.73 11.61
C GLN A 138 23.36 15.69 11.65
N ALA A 139 23.31 16.63 12.60
CA ALA A 139 24.41 17.53 12.86
C ALA A 139 25.60 16.66 13.28
N ALA A 140 26.55 16.50 12.36
CA ALA A 140 27.83 15.90 12.65
C ALA A 140 28.37 16.55 13.93
N GLY A 141 28.54 15.72 14.96
CA GLY A 141 29.09 16.15 16.23
C GLY A 141 30.39 16.90 15.97
N ARG A 142 30.43 18.17 16.33
CA ARG A 142 31.68 18.91 16.41
C ARG A 142 32.53 18.21 17.47
N GLU A 143 33.51 17.46 17.00
CA GLU A 143 34.57 16.91 17.83
C GLU A 143 35.29 18.11 18.48
N HIS A 144 35.02 18.31 19.77
CA HIS A 144 35.73 19.32 20.54
C HIS A 144 37.14 18.78 20.78
N GLY A 145 38.09 19.39 20.08
CA GLY A 145 39.52 19.16 20.27
C GLY A 145 39.89 19.34 21.74
N SER A 146 40.26 18.24 22.38
CA SER A 146 40.85 18.23 23.72
C SER A 146 42.31 18.67 23.60
N LEU A 147 42.58 19.93 23.91
CA LEU A 147 43.93 20.38 24.24
C LEU A 147 44.14 20.12 25.74
N ARG A 148 45.11 19.27 26.08
CA ARG A 148 45.77 19.32 27.39
C ARG A 148 47.29 19.40 27.22
N PRO A 149 47.96 20.31 27.94
CA PRO A 149 49.39 20.55 27.81
C PRO A 149 50.20 19.54 28.65
N ALA A 150 51.45 19.33 28.23
CA ALA A 150 52.52 18.76 29.05
C ALA A 150 53.63 19.80 29.18
#